data_AF-A0ABD1X7V4-F1
#
_entry.id   AF-A0ABD1X7V4-F1
#
_cell.length_a   1.000
_cell.length_b   1.000
_cell.length_c   1.000
_cell.angle_alpha   90.00
_cell.angle_beta   90.00
_cell.angle_gamma   90.00
#
_symmetry.space_group_name_H-M   'P 1'
#
loop_
_entity.id
_entity.type
_entity.pdbx_description
1 polymer ?
#
loop_
_entity_poly.entity_id
_entity_poly.type
_entity_poly.pdbx_seq_one_letter_code
_entity_poly.pdbx_strand_id
1 'polypeptide(L)'
;MAGMCYGLNIGETGTTAPVEPSSKSARRRRMELHQFKFVPNDAAVAPPLENGRRKRRKLQAVVPVLPPRECMNVVDHYFGINETGQGNQLSGKEDPEAKSLSLSASPSSSRIGAEADVVRECPKFGMTSVCGRRRDMEDAVAIHPSFCGQNDNLPSGLHFFGLYDGHGCSHVATKCKDRMHEIVKDEVETAEASWKEMMVRSFSKMDREVTEWSSSAAGVSAATCRCELQTPQCDAVGSTAVVAVVSPDKIIVSNCGDSRAVLCRNGVAIPLSTDHKPDRPDELNRIQEAGGRVIFWDGPRVLGVLAMSRAIGDNYLKPYVISEPEVTITDRTVEDECLILASDGLWDVVSNETACGVARMCLQSRKSRSLPRSPASDTTVTAGEESSDKACSDASMLLTKLALARHSTDNVSVAVIDLRRGH
;
A
#
# COMPACT_ATOMS: atom_id res chain seq x y z
N MET A 1 42.54 24.73 -33.03
CA MET A 1 42.32 25.29 -34.38
C MET A 1 41.02 24.70 -34.89
N ALA A 2 39.96 25.42 -35.29
CA ALA A 2 39.60 26.87 -35.22
C ALA A 2 38.17 26.95 -34.59
N GLY A 3 37.61 28.05 -34.06
CA GLY A 3 37.43 29.41 -34.62
C GLY A 3 36.39 29.36 -35.75
N MET A 4 35.27 30.10 -35.81
CA MET A 4 34.72 31.31 -35.14
C MET A 4 33.16 31.31 -35.32
N CYS A 5 32.26 32.05 -34.65
CA CYS A 5 32.25 32.93 -33.46
C CYS A 5 30.77 33.17 -32.97
N TYR A 6 30.56 34.16 -32.08
CA TYR A 6 29.30 34.55 -31.42
C TYR A 6 28.29 35.37 -32.25
N GLY A 7 27.02 35.36 -31.80
CA GLY A 7 26.03 36.42 -32.08
C GLY A 7 25.16 36.70 -30.83
N LEU A 8 25.51 37.75 -30.08
CA LEU A 8 24.70 38.33 -28.99
C LEU A 8 23.82 39.45 -29.55
N ASN A 9 22.56 39.55 -29.11
CA ASN A 9 21.76 40.77 -29.27
C ASN A 9 21.04 41.07 -27.95
N ILE A 10 21.05 42.34 -27.54
CA ILE A 10 20.46 42.88 -26.31
C ILE A 10 19.59 44.10 -26.67
N GLY A 11 18.41 44.21 -26.07
CA GLY A 11 17.51 45.38 -26.19
C GLY A 11 16.57 45.35 -27.41
N GLU A 12 15.35 45.87 -27.37
CA GLU A 12 14.64 46.60 -26.30
C GLU A 12 13.12 46.33 -26.30
N THR A 13 12.51 46.61 -25.13
CA THR A 13 11.12 47.04 -24.86
C THR A 13 9.99 46.76 -25.88
N GLY A 14 8.98 46.00 -25.42
CA GLY A 14 7.68 45.87 -26.09
C GLY A 14 6.57 45.41 -25.14
N THR A 15 5.93 46.34 -24.42
CA THR A 15 4.79 46.03 -23.53
C THR A 15 3.48 45.89 -24.30
N THR A 16 2.88 44.69 -24.29
CA THR A 16 1.48 44.48 -24.73
C THR A 16 0.74 43.46 -23.87
N ALA A 17 -0.27 43.96 -23.14
CA ALA A 17 -1.49 43.32 -22.61
C ALA A 17 -1.45 41.94 -21.90
N PRO A 18 -2.14 41.79 -20.74
CA PRO A 18 -2.32 40.49 -20.08
C PRO A 18 -3.35 39.62 -20.83
N VAL A 19 -3.04 38.32 -20.97
CA VAL A 19 -3.99 37.31 -21.47
C VAL A 19 -4.74 36.69 -20.30
N GLU A 20 -6.06 36.83 -20.26
CA GLU A 20 -6.88 36.20 -19.22
C GLU A 20 -6.93 34.66 -19.33
N PRO A 21 -6.97 33.93 -18.21
CA PRO A 21 -7.19 32.49 -18.22
C PRO A 21 -8.66 32.16 -18.53
N SER A 22 -8.94 31.85 -19.80
CA SER A 22 -10.25 31.36 -20.27
C SER A 22 -10.68 30.09 -19.54
N SER A 23 -11.54 30.23 -18.53
CA SER A 23 -12.21 29.11 -17.85
C SER A 23 -13.22 28.42 -18.78
N LYS A 24 -12.79 27.33 -19.42
CA LYS A 24 -13.67 26.47 -20.24
C LYS A 24 -13.77 25.08 -19.63
N SER A 25 -14.90 24.84 -18.99
CA SER A 25 -15.31 23.53 -18.49
C SER A 25 -15.35 22.51 -19.65
N ALA A 26 -14.56 21.44 -19.51
CA ALA A 26 -14.54 20.35 -20.48
C ALA A 26 -15.87 19.56 -20.43
N ARG A 27 -16.84 19.98 -21.24
CA ARG A 27 -18.08 19.22 -21.48
C ARG A 27 -17.72 17.84 -22.04
N ARG A 28 -17.94 16.79 -21.24
CA ARG A 28 -17.89 15.39 -21.70
C ARG A 28 -18.74 15.22 -22.97
N ARG A 29 -18.10 14.91 -24.11
CA ARG A 29 -18.80 14.28 -25.24
C ARG A 29 -18.81 12.78 -25.00
N ARG A 30 -20.00 12.21 -24.81
CA ARG A 30 -20.24 10.77 -24.78
C ARG A 30 -19.93 10.21 -26.16
N MET A 31 -18.93 9.33 -26.29
CA MET A 31 -18.75 8.51 -27.49
C MET A 31 -19.36 7.13 -27.26
N GLU A 32 -20.22 6.72 -28.18
CA GLU A 32 -20.82 5.38 -28.19
C GLU A 32 -19.92 4.45 -28.99
N LEU A 33 -19.30 3.48 -28.32
CA LEU A 33 -18.48 2.46 -28.98
C LEU A 33 -19.34 1.61 -29.91
N HIS A 34 -19.19 1.80 -31.21
CA HIS A 34 -19.81 0.93 -32.21
C HIS A 34 -19.06 -0.41 -32.26
N GLN A 35 -19.78 -1.52 -32.06
CA GLN A 35 -19.23 -2.86 -32.23
C GLN A 35 -18.92 -3.12 -33.71
N PHE A 36 -17.64 -3.28 -34.04
CA PHE A 36 -17.23 -3.84 -35.32
C PHE A 36 -17.52 -5.35 -35.34
N LYS A 37 -18.43 -5.78 -36.22
CA LYS A 37 -18.60 -7.22 -36.51
C LYS A 37 -17.62 -7.62 -37.60
N PHE A 38 -16.73 -8.54 -37.28
CA PHE A 38 -15.92 -9.24 -38.27
C PHE A 38 -16.81 -10.27 -39.00
N VAL A 39 -16.77 -10.27 -40.32
CA VAL A 39 -17.48 -11.26 -41.16
C VAL A 39 -16.44 -11.91 -42.08
N PRO A 40 -16.18 -13.23 -41.95
CA PRO A 40 -15.39 -13.95 -42.94
C PRO A 40 -16.22 -14.11 -44.21
N ASN A 41 -15.61 -13.82 -45.36
CA ASN A 41 -16.24 -13.88 -46.67
C ASN A 41 -15.77 -15.13 -47.41
N ASP A 42 -16.68 -16.05 -47.72
CA ASP A 42 -16.55 -16.97 -48.87
C ASP A 42 -17.93 -17.49 -49.29
N ALA A 43 -18.06 -17.86 -50.58
CA ALA A 43 -19.32 -17.71 -51.32
C ALA A 43 -20.08 -19.02 -51.65
N ALA A 44 -21.42 -18.95 -51.75
CA ALA A 44 -22.28 -19.77 -52.63
C ALA A 44 -23.74 -19.24 -52.74
N VAL A 45 -24.50 -19.74 -53.73
CA VAL A 45 -25.68 -19.11 -54.41
C VAL A 45 -26.62 -20.25 -54.88
N ALA A 46 -27.96 -20.26 -54.94
CA ALA A 46 -29.10 -19.32 -54.75
C ALA A 46 -30.45 -20.13 -54.83
N PRO A 47 -31.70 -19.56 -54.90
CA PRO A 47 -32.36 -18.40 -54.27
C PRO A 47 -33.76 -18.81 -53.63
N PRO A 48 -34.96 -18.15 -53.76
CA PRO A 48 -35.81 -17.88 -52.58
C PRO A 48 -37.30 -18.36 -52.61
N LEU A 49 -37.96 -18.39 -51.45
CA LEU A 49 -39.44 -18.41 -51.33
C LEU A 49 -39.96 -17.56 -50.16
N GLU A 50 -41.25 -17.19 -50.20
CA GLU A 50 -41.79 -15.96 -49.62
C GLU A 50 -42.34 -15.98 -48.17
N ASN A 51 -42.52 -14.76 -47.63
CA ASN A 51 -43.64 -14.26 -46.81
C ASN A 51 -44.08 -14.99 -45.52
N GLY A 52 -43.88 -14.33 -44.37
CA GLY A 52 -44.45 -14.74 -43.08
C GLY A 52 -44.48 -13.65 -41.99
N ARG A 53 -45.38 -12.66 -42.10
CA ARG A 53 -45.60 -11.63 -41.05
C ARG A 53 -45.96 -12.26 -39.69
N ARG A 54 -45.37 -11.82 -38.58
CA ARG A 54 -46.02 -11.81 -37.25
C ARG A 54 -45.44 -10.75 -36.28
N LYS A 55 -46.28 -10.31 -35.34
CA LYS A 55 -46.21 -9.01 -34.63
C LYS A 55 -45.28 -9.00 -33.42
N ARG A 56 -44.70 -7.82 -33.14
CA ARG A 56 -44.20 -7.40 -31.81
C ARG A 56 -45.21 -7.76 -30.71
N ARG A 57 -44.75 -8.33 -29.59
CA ARG A 57 -45.43 -8.21 -28.29
C ARG A 57 -44.61 -7.30 -27.36
N LYS A 58 -45.34 -6.43 -26.66
CA LYS A 58 -44.84 -5.42 -25.74
C LYS A 58 -44.85 -6.04 -24.33
N LEU A 59 -43.72 -6.08 -23.64
CA LEU A 59 -43.67 -6.45 -22.22
C LEU A 59 -43.50 -5.17 -21.39
N GLN A 60 -44.25 -5.08 -20.30
CA GLN A 60 -44.32 -3.89 -19.45
C GLN A 60 -43.10 -3.83 -18.52
N ALA A 61 -42.56 -2.63 -18.34
CA ALA A 61 -41.61 -2.37 -17.27
C ALA A 61 -42.35 -2.27 -15.94
N VAL A 62 -41.86 -2.99 -14.93
CA VAL A 62 -42.20 -2.77 -13.52
C VAL A 62 -40.98 -2.13 -12.87
N VAL A 63 -41.16 -0.94 -12.32
CA VAL A 63 -40.11 -0.18 -11.62
C VAL A 63 -40.39 -0.25 -10.13
N PRO A 64 -39.52 -0.89 -9.32
CA PRO A 64 -39.52 -0.70 -7.87
C PRO A 64 -38.76 0.60 -7.55
N VAL A 65 -39.46 1.57 -6.97
CA VAL A 65 -38.83 2.74 -6.35
C VAL A 65 -38.25 2.31 -5.00
N LEU A 66 -36.95 2.49 -4.80
CA LEU A 66 -36.28 2.33 -3.51
C LEU A 66 -35.82 3.71 -2.99
N PRO A 67 -35.92 3.96 -1.66
CA PRO A 67 -35.58 5.26 -1.08
C PRO A 67 -34.05 5.49 -1.03
N PRO A 68 -33.59 6.75 -1.00
CA PRO A 68 -32.18 7.06 -0.85
C PRO A 68 -31.67 6.57 0.52
N ARG A 69 -30.49 5.95 0.55
CA ARG A 69 -29.79 5.63 1.79
C ARG A 69 -28.48 6.41 1.85
N GLU A 70 -28.27 7.04 3.01
CA GLU A 70 -27.07 7.80 3.33
C GLU A 70 -25.84 6.88 3.37
N CYS A 71 -24.73 7.35 2.81
CA CYS A 71 -23.47 6.61 2.81
C CYS A 71 -22.83 6.69 4.20
N MET A 72 -22.79 5.57 4.93
CA MET A 72 -21.95 5.45 6.12
C MET A 72 -20.53 5.10 5.69
N ASN A 73 -19.56 5.94 6.05
CA ASN A 73 -18.15 5.62 5.91
C ASN A 73 -17.80 4.53 6.94
N VAL A 74 -17.57 3.30 6.48
CA VAL A 74 -17.07 2.22 7.32
C VAL A 74 -15.56 2.37 7.45
N VAL A 75 -15.08 2.41 8.69
CA VAL A 75 -13.65 2.31 9.03
C VAL A 75 -13.42 0.86 9.44
N ASP A 76 -12.74 0.08 8.60
CA ASP A 76 -12.48 -1.33 8.91
C ASP A 76 -11.35 -1.47 9.94
N HIS A 77 -11.75 -1.68 11.20
CA HIS A 77 -10.92 -2.30 12.23
C HIS A 77 -11.35 -3.76 12.39
N TYR A 78 -10.75 -4.67 11.59
CA TYR A 78 -10.96 -6.11 11.74
C TYR A 78 -9.69 -6.79 12.27
N PHE A 79 -9.80 -7.37 13.47
CA PHE A 79 -8.81 -8.26 14.04
C PHE A 79 -9.13 -9.70 13.62
N GLY A 80 -8.14 -10.41 13.09
CA GLY A 80 -8.25 -11.83 12.79
C GLY A 80 -7.72 -12.68 13.94
N ILE A 81 -8.59 -13.50 14.54
CA ILE A 81 -8.20 -14.56 15.48
C ILE A 81 -8.57 -15.89 14.85
N ASN A 82 -7.58 -16.74 14.60
CA ASN A 82 -7.79 -18.11 14.12
C ASN A 82 -8.05 -19.05 15.30
N GLU A 83 -9.31 -19.40 15.56
CA GLU A 83 -9.64 -20.53 16.43
C GLU A 83 -9.72 -21.83 15.63
N THR A 84 -8.81 -22.76 15.91
CA THR A 84 -8.83 -24.12 15.37
C THR A 84 -9.85 -24.97 16.13
N GLY A 85 -11.01 -25.21 15.51
CA GLY A 85 -11.99 -26.15 16.05
C GLY A 85 -11.58 -27.62 15.83
N GLN A 86 -11.37 -28.36 16.92
CA GLN A 86 -11.57 -29.81 16.96
C GLN A 86 -12.63 -30.13 18.00
N GLY A 87 -13.73 -30.72 17.56
CA GLY A 87 -14.82 -31.11 18.45
C GLY A 87 -14.66 -32.52 18.98
N ASN A 88 -15.17 -32.76 20.19
CA ASN A 88 -15.90 -34.00 20.47
C ASN A 88 -16.94 -33.76 21.57
N GLN A 89 -18.08 -34.44 21.46
CA GLN A 89 -19.24 -34.26 22.34
C GLN A 89 -19.34 -35.37 23.39
N LEU A 90 -19.86 -35.00 24.57
CA LEU A 90 -20.63 -35.84 25.51
C LEU A 90 -19.85 -37.02 26.19
N SER A 91 -20.06 -37.38 27.46
CA SER A 91 -20.97 -36.88 28.52
C SER A 91 -20.60 -37.48 29.88
N GLY A 92 -20.93 -36.81 30.99
CA GLY A 92 -21.40 -37.51 32.20
C GLY A 92 -20.66 -37.31 33.54
N LYS A 93 -21.30 -36.51 34.42
CA LYS A 93 -21.53 -36.75 35.87
C LYS A 93 -20.38 -36.71 36.90
N GLU A 94 -20.46 -35.66 37.72
CA GLU A 94 -20.59 -35.67 39.21
C GLU A 94 -19.39 -36.07 40.12
N ASP A 95 -18.99 -35.07 40.92
CA ASP A 95 -18.19 -34.96 42.17
C ASP A 95 -18.42 -36.03 43.28
N PRO A 96 -17.73 -36.03 44.47
CA PRO A 96 -16.81 -35.03 45.08
C PRO A 96 -15.54 -35.57 45.82
N GLU A 97 -14.85 -34.64 46.51
CA GLU A 97 -14.28 -34.74 47.89
C GLU A 97 -12.76 -34.92 48.17
N ALA A 98 -12.13 -33.78 48.51
CA ALA A 98 -11.33 -33.48 49.72
C ALA A 98 -10.15 -34.36 50.21
N LYS A 99 -8.96 -33.73 50.28
CA LYS A 99 -7.90 -33.82 51.35
C LYS A 99 -6.76 -32.83 51.02
N SER A 100 -6.58 -31.71 51.72
CA SER A 100 -6.01 -31.50 53.07
C SER A 100 -4.47 -31.41 53.13
N LEU A 101 -3.99 -30.17 53.28
CA LEU A 101 -2.85 -29.71 54.12
C LEU A 101 -1.47 -30.41 54.02
N SER A 102 -0.43 -29.63 53.71
CA SER A 102 0.60 -29.26 54.70
C SER A 102 1.57 -28.18 54.19
N LEU A 103 1.94 -27.25 55.08
CA LEU A 103 3.07 -26.33 54.87
C LEU A 103 4.35 -26.94 55.47
N SER A 104 5.50 -26.72 54.84
CA SER A 104 6.80 -26.67 55.54
C SER A 104 7.73 -25.69 54.84
N ALA A 105 8.67 -25.10 55.59
CA ALA A 105 9.35 -23.86 55.23
C ALA A 105 10.69 -24.06 54.48
N SER A 106 11.15 -22.95 53.89
CA SER A 106 12.36 -22.82 53.05
C SER A 106 13.68 -23.18 53.76
N PRO A 107 14.76 -23.31 52.98
CA PRO A 107 15.89 -22.41 53.23
C PRO A 107 16.34 -21.61 51.99
N SER A 108 17.11 -20.57 52.26
CA SER A 108 17.48 -19.46 51.37
C SER A 108 18.72 -19.71 50.49
N SER A 109 18.95 -18.77 49.56
CA SER A 109 20.21 -18.45 48.86
C SER A 109 20.61 -19.33 47.67
N SER A 110 20.56 -18.76 46.46
CA SER A 110 21.73 -18.00 45.98
C SER A 110 21.50 -17.19 44.69
N ARG A 111 22.26 -16.08 44.60
CA ARG A 111 22.69 -15.36 43.37
C ARG A 111 21.63 -14.65 42.53
N ILE A 112 21.56 -13.35 42.81
CA ILE A 112 21.25 -12.27 41.86
C ILE A 112 21.96 -12.52 40.53
N GLY A 113 21.18 -12.74 39.48
CA GLY A 113 21.52 -12.46 38.10
C GLY A 113 20.43 -11.54 37.56
N ALA A 114 20.57 -10.22 37.79
CA ALA A 114 19.69 -9.27 37.16
C ALA A 114 20.12 -9.16 35.69
N GLU A 115 19.57 -10.01 34.83
CA GLU A 115 19.45 -9.66 33.43
C GLU A 115 18.70 -8.33 33.38
N ALA A 116 19.33 -7.32 32.77
CA ALA A 116 18.61 -6.12 32.43
C ALA A 116 17.57 -6.53 31.40
N ASP A 117 16.31 -6.59 31.81
CA ASP A 117 15.17 -6.75 30.92
C ASP A 117 15.17 -5.53 29.99
N VAL A 118 15.84 -5.67 28.85
CA VAL A 118 15.90 -4.65 27.81
C VAL A 118 14.52 -4.65 27.18
N VAL A 119 13.62 -3.86 27.79
CA VAL A 119 12.25 -3.64 27.33
C VAL A 119 12.34 -3.27 25.86
N ARG A 120 11.99 -4.23 24.99
CA ARG A 120 12.11 -4.11 23.54
C ARG A 120 11.07 -3.08 23.09
N GLU A 121 11.49 -1.83 22.94
CA GLU A 121 10.58 -0.73 22.61
C GLU A 121 10.06 -0.91 21.17
N CYS A 122 8.86 -1.48 21.04
CA CYS A 122 8.15 -1.56 19.78
C CYS A 122 7.95 -0.13 19.21
N PRO A 123 8.13 0.05 17.88
CA PRO A 123 7.95 1.35 17.25
C PRO A 123 6.51 1.79 17.42
N LYS A 124 6.35 3.08 17.70
CA LYS A 124 5.03 3.72 17.77
C LYS A 124 4.63 4.07 16.35
N PHE A 125 3.47 3.62 15.89
CA PHE A 125 2.98 3.90 14.54
C PHE A 125 1.47 4.13 14.52
N GLY A 126 0.96 4.58 13.39
CA GLY A 126 -0.46 4.69 13.12
C GLY A 126 -0.70 4.72 11.62
N MET A 127 -1.83 4.17 11.19
CA MET A 127 -2.20 4.12 9.78
C MET A 127 -3.60 4.69 9.55
N THR A 128 -3.86 5.13 8.32
CA THR A 128 -5.20 5.43 7.82
C THR A 128 -5.24 5.05 6.36
N SER A 129 -6.24 4.26 5.96
CA SER A 129 -6.40 3.71 4.61
C SER A 129 -7.88 3.83 4.24
N VAL A 130 -8.19 4.52 3.14
CA VAL A 130 -9.58 4.84 2.74
C VAL A 130 -9.77 4.78 1.23
N CYS A 131 -10.96 4.36 0.80
CA CYS A 131 -11.35 4.31 -0.63
C CYS A 131 -11.37 5.70 -1.30
N GLY A 132 -11.50 6.76 -0.50
CA GLY A 132 -11.44 8.15 -0.98
C GLY A 132 -12.59 8.49 -1.92
N ARG A 133 -12.30 8.75 -3.20
CA ARG A 133 -13.32 9.03 -4.24
C ARG A 133 -13.44 7.95 -5.31
N ARG A 134 -12.66 6.86 -5.22
CA ARG A 134 -12.82 5.68 -6.09
C ARG A 134 -14.13 4.96 -5.76
N ARG A 135 -14.52 4.01 -6.61
CA ARG A 135 -15.66 3.11 -6.37
C ARG A 135 -15.28 1.90 -5.52
N ASP A 136 -14.03 1.48 -5.65
CA ASP A 136 -13.47 0.24 -5.15
C ASP A 136 -12.19 0.57 -4.37
N MET A 137 -11.89 -0.23 -3.35
CA MET A 137 -10.69 -0.11 -2.52
C MET A 137 -9.67 -1.15 -3.01
N GLU A 138 -8.64 -0.68 -3.69
CA GLU A 138 -7.57 -1.48 -4.29
C GLU A 138 -6.28 -1.42 -3.46
N ASP A 139 -6.07 -0.33 -2.72
CA ASP A 139 -5.03 -0.12 -1.70
C ASP A 139 -5.04 -1.18 -0.57
N ALA A 140 -3.85 -1.57 -0.09
CA ALA A 140 -3.65 -2.42 1.09
C ALA A 140 -2.43 -2.01 1.93
N VAL A 141 -2.49 -2.25 3.26
CA VAL A 141 -1.39 -1.95 4.20
C VAL A 141 -1.15 -3.15 5.13
N ALA A 142 0.11 -3.47 5.38
CA ALA A 142 0.58 -4.49 6.32
C ALA A 142 1.56 -3.89 7.33
N ILE A 143 1.35 -4.13 8.64
CA ILE A 143 2.31 -3.75 9.67
C ILE A 143 2.50 -4.93 10.62
N HIS A 144 3.75 -5.39 10.75
CA HIS A 144 4.12 -6.53 11.59
C HIS A 144 5.30 -6.10 12.48
N PRO A 145 5.03 -5.56 13.69
CA PRO A 145 6.06 -5.26 14.66
C PRO A 145 6.73 -6.56 15.13
N SER A 146 8.06 -6.57 15.26
CA SER A 146 8.80 -7.71 15.79
C SER A 146 8.58 -9.00 14.98
N PHE A 147 8.38 -8.87 13.66
CA PHE A 147 8.07 -9.99 12.75
C PHE A 147 9.18 -11.04 12.66
N CYS A 148 10.39 -10.69 13.10
CA CYS A 148 11.59 -11.51 13.04
C CYS A 148 12.38 -11.36 14.36
N GLY A 149 13.01 -12.46 14.84
CA GLY A 149 13.82 -12.47 16.07
C GLY A 149 13.29 -13.30 17.25
N GLN A 150 12.78 -14.52 16.99
CA GLN A 150 12.56 -15.55 18.03
C GLN A 150 13.76 -16.50 18.23
N ASN A 151 14.79 -16.42 17.39
CA ASN A 151 16.04 -17.20 17.50
C ASN A 151 17.21 -16.28 17.90
N ASP A 152 18.09 -16.77 18.78
CA ASP A 152 19.13 -15.97 19.47
C ASP A 152 20.23 -15.37 18.56
N ASN A 153 20.31 -15.76 17.29
CA ASN A 153 21.38 -15.37 16.35
C ASN A 153 21.03 -14.21 15.41
N LEU A 154 19.82 -13.66 15.47
CA LEU A 154 19.31 -12.69 14.49
C LEU A 154 18.98 -11.34 15.16
N PRO A 155 19.07 -10.19 14.47
CA PRO A 155 18.74 -8.90 15.07
C PRO A 155 17.31 -8.89 15.61
N SER A 156 17.18 -8.90 16.95
CA SER A 156 15.88 -8.72 17.59
C SER A 156 15.42 -7.26 17.44
N GLY A 157 14.12 -7.05 17.25
CA GLY A 157 13.57 -5.72 16.99
C GLY A 157 13.60 -5.29 15.52
N LEU A 158 13.35 -6.23 14.59
CA LEU A 158 12.98 -5.89 13.21
C LEU A 158 11.46 -5.71 13.11
N HIS A 159 11.04 -4.60 12.51
CA HIS A 159 9.63 -4.24 12.36
C HIS A 159 9.32 -3.98 10.88
N PHE A 160 8.30 -4.66 10.35
CA PHE A 160 7.90 -4.58 8.95
C PHE A 160 6.73 -3.61 8.77
N PHE A 161 6.84 -2.74 7.77
CA PHE A 161 5.77 -1.86 7.30
C PHE A 161 5.71 -1.99 5.78
N GLY A 162 4.55 -2.33 5.23
CA GLY A 162 4.34 -2.46 3.78
C GLY A 162 3.06 -1.76 3.36
N LEU A 163 3.13 -1.05 2.23
CA LEU A 163 1.99 -0.42 1.59
C LEU A 163 1.98 -0.79 0.11
N TYR A 164 0.80 -1.16 -0.36
CA TYR A 164 0.58 -1.74 -1.68
C TYR A 164 -0.61 -1.03 -2.34
N ASP A 165 -0.31 -0.20 -3.33
CA ASP A 165 -1.32 0.46 -4.15
C ASP A 165 -1.74 -0.51 -5.26
N GLY A 166 -3.01 -0.89 -5.32
CA GLY A 166 -3.50 -1.94 -6.22
C GLY A 166 -4.14 -1.35 -7.47
N HIS A 167 -3.96 -2.01 -8.62
CA HIS A 167 -4.61 -1.58 -9.87
C HIS A 167 -5.16 -2.75 -10.69
N GLY A 168 -6.29 -2.50 -11.35
CA GLY A 168 -7.07 -3.50 -12.08
C GLY A 168 -8.02 -4.27 -11.16
N CYS A 169 -7.55 -4.65 -9.97
CA CYS A 169 -8.34 -4.90 -8.76
C CYS A 169 -7.44 -4.99 -7.51
N SER A 170 -8.05 -5.12 -6.33
CA SER A 170 -7.35 -5.24 -5.03
C SER A 170 -6.55 -6.53 -4.80
N HIS A 171 -6.61 -7.51 -5.71
CA HIS A 171 -6.12 -8.87 -5.43
C HIS A 171 -4.62 -8.93 -5.17
N VAL A 172 -3.81 -8.28 -6.00
CA VAL A 172 -2.35 -8.35 -5.88
C VAL A 172 -1.89 -7.57 -4.65
N ALA A 173 -2.49 -6.41 -4.37
CA ALA A 173 -2.24 -5.63 -3.15
C ALA A 173 -2.59 -6.43 -1.88
N THR A 174 -3.76 -7.10 -1.86
CA THR A 174 -4.19 -7.97 -0.75
C THR A 174 -3.24 -9.16 -0.58
N LYS A 175 -2.84 -9.80 -1.69
CA LYS A 175 -1.88 -10.91 -1.66
C LYS A 175 -0.51 -10.47 -1.15
N CYS A 176 -0.04 -9.27 -1.51
CA CYS A 176 1.19 -8.69 -0.98
C CYS A 176 1.10 -8.36 0.51
N LYS A 177 -0.03 -7.79 0.96
CA LYS A 177 -0.32 -7.56 2.40
C LYS A 177 -0.17 -8.85 3.20
N ASP A 178 -0.84 -9.92 2.75
CA ASP A 178 -0.91 -11.18 3.49
C ASP A 178 0.40 -12.00 3.45
N ARG A 179 1.27 -11.80 2.45
CA ARG A 179 2.40 -12.71 2.16
C ARG A 179 3.79 -12.09 2.13
N MET A 180 3.95 -10.81 1.75
CA MET A 180 5.28 -10.21 1.54
C MET A 180 6.12 -10.21 2.82
N HIS A 181 5.50 -9.96 3.98
CA HIS A 181 6.19 -9.91 5.26
C HIS A 181 6.76 -11.28 5.69
N GLU A 182 6.08 -12.38 5.34
CA GLU A 182 6.59 -13.75 5.53
C GLU A 182 7.77 -14.04 4.60
N ILE A 183 7.66 -13.68 3.31
CA ILE A 183 8.75 -13.87 2.34
C ILE A 183 10.02 -13.11 2.78
N VAL A 184 9.87 -11.87 3.27
CA VAL A 184 10.99 -11.08 3.79
C VAL A 184 11.55 -11.71 5.08
N LYS A 185 10.70 -12.26 5.95
CA LYS A 185 11.14 -13.00 7.15
C LYS A 185 11.98 -14.22 6.77
N ASP A 186 11.47 -15.06 5.86
CA ASP A 186 12.16 -16.26 5.38
C ASP A 186 13.54 -15.91 4.79
N GLU A 187 13.61 -14.85 3.98
CA GLU A 187 14.85 -14.36 3.38
C GLU A 187 15.88 -13.88 4.42
N VAL A 188 15.43 -13.15 5.45
CA VAL A 188 16.28 -12.65 6.55
C VAL A 188 16.72 -13.77 7.50
N GLU A 189 15.89 -14.81 7.70
CA GLU A 189 16.20 -15.96 8.56
C GLU A 189 17.09 -17.02 7.87
N THR A 190 17.12 -17.08 6.54
CA THR A 190 17.81 -18.16 5.79
C THR A 190 19.09 -17.76 5.06
N ALA A 191 19.41 -16.47 4.90
CA ALA A 191 20.50 -16.05 4.04
C ALA A 191 21.53 -15.11 4.67
N GLU A 192 22.81 -15.48 4.56
CA GLU A 192 23.93 -14.55 4.70
C GLU A 192 24.10 -13.72 3.41
N ALA A 193 23.11 -12.87 3.11
CA ALA A 193 23.10 -11.99 1.95
C ALA A 193 22.93 -10.52 2.36
N SER A 194 23.27 -9.59 1.47
CA SER A 194 23.02 -8.17 1.73
C SER A 194 21.51 -7.87 1.73
N TRP A 195 21.10 -6.83 2.47
CA TRP A 195 19.70 -6.36 2.47
C TRP A 195 19.18 -6.09 1.05
N LYS A 196 20.02 -5.62 0.13
CA LYS A 196 19.64 -5.41 -1.27
C LYS A 196 19.28 -6.72 -1.96
N GLU A 197 20.14 -7.73 -1.86
CA GLU A 197 19.90 -9.05 -2.47
C GLU A 197 18.71 -9.76 -1.85
N MET A 198 18.55 -9.72 -0.52
CA MET A 198 17.40 -10.29 0.17
C MET A 198 16.09 -9.68 -0.34
N MET A 199 15.97 -8.35 -0.35
CA MET A 199 14.74 -7.68 -0.78
C MET A 199 14.44 -7.88 -2.29
N VAL A 200 15.46 -7.89 -3.16
CA VAL A 200 15.28 -8.22 -4.59
C VAL A 200 14.77 -9.66 -4.77
N ARG A 201 15.30 -10.63 -4.01
CA ARG A 201 14.78 -12.01 -4.00
C ARG A 201 13.37 -12.09 -3.40
N SER A 202 13.04 -11.32 -2.36
CA SER A 202 11.69 -11.27 -1.78
C SER A 202 10.65 -10.82 -2.81
N PHE A 203 10.92 -9.70 -3.51
CA PHE A 203 10.00 -9.18 -4.53
C PHE A 203 9.88 -10.14 -5.72
N SER A 204 11.00 -10.75 -6.15
CA SER A 204 11.00 -11.78 -7.20
C SER A 204 10.23 -13.06 -6.81
N LYS A 205 10.27 -13.44 -5.53
CA LYS A 205 9.44 -14.55 -4.98
C LYS A 205 7.97 -14.17 -4.97
N MET A 206 7.63 -12.98 -4.47
CA MET A 206 6.25 -12.48 -4.39
C MET A 206 5.58 -12.41 -5.78
N ASP A 207 6.28 -11.84 -6.77
CA ASP A 207 5.80 -11.71 -8.14
C ASP A 207 5.61 -13.06 -8.84
N ARG A 208 6.47 -14.04 -8.53
CA ARG A 208 6.28 -15.42 -9.00
C ARG A 208 5.07 -16.09 -8.34
N GLU A 209 4.90 -15.98 -7.02
CA GLU A 209 3.72 -16.53 -6.31
C GLU A 209 2.41 -15.91 -6.83
N VAL A 210 2.40 -14.61 -7.17
CA VAL A 210 1.27 -13.94 -7.83
C VAL A 210 1.02 -14.51 -9.23
N THR A 211 2.06 -14.69 -10.04
CA THR A 211 1.96 -15.21 -11.42
C THR A 211 1.44 -16.65 -11.45
N GLU A 212 1.93 -17.51 -10.56
CA GLU A 212 1.48 -18.90 -10.39
C GLU A 212 0.02 -18.95 -9.90
N TRP A 213 -0.39 -18.04 -9.01
CA TRP A 213 -1.77 -17.92 -8.54
C TRP A 213 -2.73 -17.48 -9.66
N SER A 214 -2.37 -16.45 -10.43
CA SER A 214 -3.17 -15.98 -11.58
C SER A 214 -3.35 -17.04 -12.66
N SER A 215 -2.33 -17.89 -12.86
CA SER A 215 -2.37 -19.00 -13.82
C SER A 215 -3.17 -20.22 -13.35
N SER A 216 -3.52 -20.29 -12.06
CA SER A 216 -4.16 -21.46 -11.46
C SER A 216 -5.69 -21.36 -11.49
N ALA A 217 -6.37 -22.42 -11.92
CA ALA A 217 -7.84 -22.47 -12.00
C ALA A 217 -8.58 -22.16 -10.68
N ALA A 218 -7.90 -22.29 -9.53
CA ALA A 218 -8.42 -21.91 -8.22
C ALA A 218 -8.57 -20.39 -8.02
N GLY A 219 -7.78 -19.55 -8.71
CA GLY A 219 -7.86 -18.08 -8.60
C GLY A 219 -9.16 -17.51 -9.16
N VAL A 220 -9.77 -18.17 -10.15
CA VAL A 220 -10.96 -17.69 -10.87
C VAL A 220 -12.26 -17.91 -10.08
N SER A 221 -12.30 -18.81 -9.09
CA SER A 221 -13.53 -19.15 -8.36
C SER A 221 -13.64 -18.59 -6.93
N ALA A 222 -12.55 -18.07 -6.35
CA ALA A 222 -12.53 -17.62 -4.95
C ALA A 222 -12.73 -16.10 -4.78
N ALA A 223 -12.48 -15.33 -5.84
CA ALA A 223 -12.55 -13.87 -5.80
C ALA A 223 -13.97 -13.34 -6.01
N THR A 224 -14.67 -12.97 -4.92
CA THR A 224 -15.95 -12.25 -4.99
C THR A 224 -15.75 -10.75 -5.29
N CYS A 225 -14.81 -10.43 -6.18
CA CYS A 225 -14.49 -9.07 -6.59
C CYS A 225 -15.54 -8.53 -7.56
N ARG A 226 -15.94 -7.27 -7.40
CA ARG A 226 -16.84 -6.56 -8.33
C ARG A 226 -16.16 -6.01 -9.57
N CYS A 227 -14.85 -6.22 -9.70
CA CYS A 227 -14.08 -5.85 -10.87
C CYS A 227 -14.74 -6.40 -12.16
N GLU A 228 -14.87 -5.53 -13.16
CA GLU A 228 -15.56 -5.83 -14.43
C GLU A 228 -14.83 -6.93 -15.25
N LEU A 229 -13.60 -7.26 -14.86
CA LEU A 229 -12.77 -8.38 -15.32
C LEU A 229 -13.24 -9.74 -14.74
N GLN A 230 -14.50 -10.11 -15.01
CA GLN A 230 -15.02 -11.47 -14.78
C GLN A 230 -14.51 -12.49 -15.83
N THR A 231 -13.25 -12.36 -16.23
CA THR A 231 -12.60 -13.12 -17.30
C THR A 231 -11.40 -13.89 -16.75
N PRO A 232 -11.09 -15.10 -17.26
CA PRO A 232 -10.07 -15.99 -16.70
C PRO A 232 -8.61 -15.56 -16.98
N GLN A 233 -8.38 -14.26 -17.17
CA GLN A 233 -7.10 -13.64 -17.53
C GLN A 233 -6.91 -12.43 -16.60
N CYS A 234 -6.42 -12.71 -15.39
CA CYS A 234 -6.08 -11.71 -14.37
C CYS A 234 -4.65 -11.18 -14.50
N ASP A 235 -4.02 -11.36 -15.67
CA ASP A 235 -2.65 -10.90 -15.97
C ASP A 235 -2.50 -9.37 -16.00
N ALA A 236 -3.62 -8.64 -16.11
CA ALA A 236 -3.69 -7.18 -16.08
C ALA A 236 -4.03 -6.60 -14.69
N VAL A 237 -3.81 -7.38 -13.64
CA VAL A 237 -3.85 -6.93 -12.25
C VAL A 237 -2.41 -6.81 -11.74
N GLY A 238 -2.13 -5.73 -11.02
CA GLY A 238 -0.85 -5.52 -10.38
C GLY A 238 -0.98 -4.71 -9.10
N SER A 239 0.17 -4.45 -8.49
CA SER A 239 0.25 -3.55 -7.35
C SER A 239 1.66 -2.95 -7.23
N THR A 240 1.74 -1.70 -6.80
CA THR A 240 2.98 -1.15 -6.24
C THR A 240 3.33 -1.86 -4.94
N ALA A 241 4.59 -1.77 -4.52
CA ALA A 241 4.98 -2.19 -3.18
C ALA A 241 6.08 -1.27 -2.64
N VAL A 242 5.76 -0.48 -1.61
CA VAL A 242 6.76 0.20 -0.78
C VAL A 242 6.83 -0.49 0.58
N VAL A 243 7.98 -1.09 0.87
CA VAL A 243 8.24 -1.86 2.09
C VAL A 243 9.37 -1.21 2.87
N ALA A 244 9.18 -0.99 4.16
CA ALA A 244 10.20 -0.56 5.10
C ALA A 244 10.40 -1.61 6.20
N VAL A 245 11.64 -2.09 6.34
CA VAL A 245 12.10 -2.83 7.52
C VAL A 245 12.86 -1.85 8.42
N VAL A 246 12.37 -1.64 9.64
CA VAL A 246 12.97 -0.76 10.63
C VAL A 246 13.62 -1.61 11.72
N SER A 247 14.91 -1.40 11.95
CA SER A 247 15.68 -1.97 13.07
C SER A 247 16.03 -0.87 14.09
N PRO A 248 16.70 -1.18 15.22
CA PRO A 248 17.16 -0.16 16.16
C PRO A 248 18.15 0.84 15.53
N ASP A 249 18.93 0.39 14.54
CA ASP A 249 20.07 1.09 13.95
C ASP A 249 19.88 1.51 12.48
N LYS A 250 18.94 0.91 11.74
CA LYS A 250 18.76 1.12 10.28
C LYS A 250 17.29 1.19 9.87
N ILE A 251 17.08 1.77 8.69
CA ILE A 251 15.83 1.76 7.93
C ILE A 251 16.17 1.23 6.54
N ILE A 252 15.56 0.11 6.16
CA ILE A 252 15.72 -0.50 4.85
C ILE A 252 14.41 -0.29 4.10
N VAL A 253 14.42 0.54 3.05
CA VAL A 253 13.27 0.78 2.18
C VAL A 253 13.49 0.03 0.86
N SER A 254 12.50 -0.73 0.43
CA SER A 254 12.44 -1.43 -0.86
C SER A 254 11.19 -0.95 -1.59
N ASN A 255 11.36 -0.28 -2.73
CA ASN A 255 10.26 0.27 -3.52
C ASN A 255 10.15 -0.39 -4.89
N CYS A 256 8.93 -0.75 -5.29
CA CYS A 256 8.57 -1.18 -6.63
C CYS A 256 7.25 -0.52 -7.04
N GLY A 257 7.34 0.72 -7.55
CA GLY A 257 6.19 1.48 -8.05
C GLY A 257 6.34 2.97 -7.74
N ASP A 258 5.22 3.67 -7.64
CA ASP A 258 5.10 5.10 -7.35
C ASP A 258 4.41 5.43 -6.02
N SER A 259 4.07 4.43 -5.22
CA SER A 259 4.04 4.58 -3.76
C SER A 259 5.41 5.06 -3.24
N ARG A 260 5.44 5.81 -2.15
CA ARG A 260 6.68 6.45 -1.65
C ARG A 260 6.87 6.34 -0.13
N ALA A 261 8.13 6.21 0.27
CA ALA A 261 8.59 6.32 1.65
C ALA A 261 9.42 7.60 1.84
N VAL A 262 9.10 8.38 2.88
CA VAL A 262 9.76 9.66 3.20
C VAL A 262 10.12 9.71 4.68
N LEU A 263 11.41 9.92 4.96
CA LEU A 263 11.96 10.13 6.30
C LEU A 263 11.90 11.63 6.66
N CYS A 264 11.42 11.96 7.84
CA CYS A 264 11.58 13.27 8.46
C CYS A 264 12.80 13.22 9.40
N ARG A 265 13.88 13.92 9.05
CA ARG A 265 15.10 14.07 9.87
C ARG A 265 15.34 15.54 10.14
N ASN A 266 15.39 15.93 11.41
CA ASN A 266 15.59 17.33 11.84
C ASN A 266 14.62 18.31 11.14
N GLY A 267 13.35 17.92 11.01
CA GLY A 267 12.32 18.67 10.28
C GLY A 267 12.46 18.74 8.74
N VAL A 268 13.47 18.10 8.15
CA VAL A 268 13.67 18.02 6.68
C VAL A 268 13.09 16.72 6.15
N ALA A 269 12.39 16.80 5.02
CA ALA A 269 11.88 15.63 4.31
C ALA A 269 12.96 15.04 3.40
N ILE A 270 13.25 13.75 3.59
CA ILE A 270 14.25 12.97 2.84
C ILE A 270 13.51 11.78 2.21
N PRO A 271 13.23 11.78 0.90
CA PRO A 271 12.66 10.61 0.24
C PRO A 271 13.65 9.44 0.30
N LEU A 272 13.19 8.28 0.80
CA LEU A 272 13.96 7.05 0.87
C LEU A 272 13.67 6.12 -0.33
N SER A 273 12.66 6.43 -1.13
CA SER A 273 12.40 5.82 -2.43
C SER A 273 12.25 6.88 -3.52
N THR A 274 12.54 6.50 -4.76
CA THR A 274 12.22 7.27 -5.96
C THR A 274 11.16 6.53 -6.74
N ASP A 275 10.13 7.23 -7.20
CA ASP A 275 9.03 6.66 -7.96
C ASP A 275 9.54 6.02 -9.26
N HIS A 276 8.98 4.87 -9.61
CA HIS A 276 9.19 4.21 -10.90
C HIS A 276 8.19 4.74 -11.93
N LYS A 277 8.40 5.98 -12.39
CA LYS A 277 7.59 6.60 -13.45
C LYS A 277 8.21 6.33 -14.84
N PRO A 278 7.42 6.04 -15.90
CA PRO A 278 7.96 5.64 -17.22
C PRO A 278 8.77 6.72 -17.96
N ASP A 279 8.69 7.98 -17.57
CA ASP A 279 9.48 9.09 -18.10
C ASP A 279 10.80 9.34 -17.33
N ARG A 280 11.04 8.62 -16.22
CA ARG A 280 12.33 8.66 -15.53
C ARG A 280 13.42 8.17 -16.51
N PRO A 281 14.54 8.90 -16.72
CA PRO A 281 15.41 8.65 -17.88
C PRO A 281 15.99 7.24 -18.00
N ASP A 282 16.29 6.60 -16.87
CA ASP A 282 16.77 5.23 -16.78
C ASP A 282 15.67 4.20 -17.09
N GLU A 283 14.47 4.39 -16.54
CA GLU A 283 13.31 3.54 -16.78
C GLU A 283 12.81 3.65 -18.23
N LEU A 284 12.81 4.86 -18.79
CA LEU A 284 12.50 5.13 -20.19
C LEU A 284 13.45 4.36 -21.12
N ASN A 285 14.75 4.42 -20.86
CA ASN A 285 15.77 3.69 -21.62
C ASN A 285 15.57 2.17 -21.47
N ARG A 286 15.41 1.67 -20.24
CA ARG A 286 15.16 0.24 -19.96
C ARG A 286 13.94 -0.30 -20.71
N ILE A 287 12.84 0.46 -20.74
CA ILE A 287 11.62 0.09 -21.49
C ILE A 287 11.90 0.05 -23.00
N GLN A 288 12.63 1.02 -23.54
CA GLN A 288 12.95 1.09 -24.97
C GLN A 288 13.94 0.00 -25.41
N GLU A 289 14.97 -0.29 -24.61
CA GLU A 289 15.94 -1.36 -24.86
C GLU A 289 15.27 -2.75 -24.86
N ALA A 290 14.25 -2.94 -24.01
CA ALA A 290 13.40 -4.14 -24.03
C ALA A 290 12.45 -4.23 -25.24
N GLY A 291 12.44 -3.23 -26.14
CA GLY A 291 11.55 -3.15 -27.31
C GLY A 291 10.19 -2.49 -27.05
N GLY A 292 9.99 -1.96 -25.84
CA GLY A 292 8.77 -1.28 -25.41
C GLY A 292 8.69 0.17 -25.88
N ARG A 293 7.59 0.83 -25.51
CA ARG A 293 7.40 2.27 -25.75
C ARG A 293 6.72 2.92 -24.57
N VAL A 294 7.10 4.16 -24.28
CA VAL A 294 6.38 5.05 -23.37
C VAL A 294 5.56 6.01 -24.22
N ILE A 295 4.26 6.10 -23.94
CA ILE A 295 3.30 6.90 -24.69
C ILE A 295 2.68 7.91 -23.73
N PHE A 296 2.67 9.18 -24.10
CA PHE A 296 2.03 10.22 -23.31
C PHE A 296 0.50 10.20 -23.55
N TRP A 297 -0.25 9.69 -22.58
CA TRP A 297 -1.70 9.59 -22.61
C TRP A 297 -2.22 9.79 -21.18
N ASP A 298 -2.57 11.03 -20.84
CA ASP A 298 -2.89 11.41 -19.46
C ASP A 298 -1.77 11.00 -18.47
N GLY A 299 -0.58 11.55 -18.74
CA GLY A 299 0.70 11.13 -18.15
C GLY A 299 1.52 10.18 -19.03
N PRO A 300 2.80 9.94 -18.70
CA PRO A 300 3.65 8.97 -19.39
C PRO A 300 3.25 7.54 -18.99
N ARG A 301 2.96 6.68 -19.97
CA ARG A 301 2.49 5.31 -19.72
C ARG A 301 3.24 4.25 -20.52
N VAL A 302 3.56 3.13 -19.89
CA VAL A 302 4.12 1.94 -20.54
C VAL A 302 3.09 1.39 -21.52
N LEU A 303 3.45 1.34 -22.81
CA LEU A 303 2.59 1.02 -23.95
C LEU A 303 1.27 1.84 -24.02
N GLY A 304 1.21 3.00 -23.35
CA GLY A 304 -0.02 3.79 -23.23
C GLY A 304 -1.01 3.32 -22.18
N VAL A 305 -0.67 2.30 -21.37
CA VAL A 305 -1.58 1.67 -20.40
C VAL A 305 -1.22 2.05 -18.96
N LEU A 306 -0.09 1.58 -18.45
CA LEU A 306 0.26 1.69 -17.02
C LEU A 306 1.14 2.92 -16.73
N ALA A 307 0.81 3.69 -15.70
CA ALA A 307 1.48 4.96 -15.34
C ALA A 307 2.75 4.81 -14.49
N MET A 308 3.11 3.57 -14.14
CA MET A 308 4.33 3.19 -13.46
C MET A 308 5.13 2.19 -14.32
N SER A 309 6.45 2.18 -14.18
CA SER A 309 7.36 1.33 -14.96
C SER A 309 7.77 0.04 -14.26
N ARG A 310 7.44 -0.11 -12.96
CA ARG A 310 7.68 -1.32 -12.16
C ARG A 310 6.50 -1.58 -11.23
N ALA A 311 6.13 -2.84 -11.08
CA ALA A 311 5.03 -3.32 -10.24
C ALA A 311 5.18 -4.83 -9.98
N ILE A 312 4.49 -5.34 -8.97
CA ILE A 312 4.26 -6.77 -8.75
C ILE A 312 3.02 -7.17 -9.54
N GLY A 313 3.05 -8.29 -10.28
CA GLY A 313 1.97 -8.67 -11.20
C GLY A 313 2.20 -8.12 -12.62
N ASP A 314 1.16 -7.56 -13.25
CA ASP A 314 1.20 -6.98 -14.61
C ASP A 314 1.86 -7.87 -15.67
N ASN A 315 1.59 -9.18 -15.62
CA ASN A 315 2.24 -10.17 -16.47
C ASN A 315 2.10 -9.89 -17.97
N TYR A 316 0.99 -9.26 -18.40
CA TYR A 316 0.77 -8.83 -19.78
C TYR A 316 1.70 -7.71 -20.28
N LEU A 317 2.36 -6.97 -19.37
CA LEU A 317 3.33 -5.90 -19.68
C LEU A 317 4.78 -6.31 -19.46
N LYS A 318 5.07 -7.54 -19.04
CA LYS A 318 6.43 -8.06 -19.00
C LYS A 318 6.96 -8.24 -20.43
N PRO A 319 8.22 -7.87 -20.73
CA PRO A 319 9.30 -7.49 -19.82
C PRO A 319 9.43 -5.97 -19.55
N TYR A 320 8.48 -5.14 -20.00
CA TYR A 320 8.58 -3.67 -19.89
C TYR A 320 8.31 -3.19 -18.46
N VAL A 321 7.27 -3.73 -17.82
CA VAL A 321 7.04 -3.62 -16.37
C VAL A 321 7.73 -4.78 -15.69
N ILE A 322 8.52 -4.49 -14.65
CA ILE A 322 9.29 -5.50 -13.88
C ILE A 322 9.01 -5.36 -12.39
N SER A 323 9.22 -6.44 -11.64
CA SER A 323 9.02 -6.51 -10.19
C SER A 323 10.26 -6.19 -9.35
N GLU A 324 11.40 -5.85 -10.00
CA GLU A 324 12.66 -5.58 -9.32
C GLU A 324 12.65 -4.23 -8.55
N PRO A 325 12.82 -4.26 -7.22
CA PRO A 325 12.75 -3.05 -6.40
C PRO A 325 14.06 -2.27 -6.38
N GLU A 326 13.96 -0.97 -6.10
CA GLU A 326 15.08 -0.15 -5.64
C GLU A 326 15.15 -0.20 -4.11
N VAL A 327 16.33 -0.54 -3.58
CA VAL A 327 16.56 -0.75 -2.15
C VAL A 327 17.52 0.31 -1.59
N THR A 328 17.02 1.11 -0.65
CA THR A 328 17.75 2.14 0.09
C THR A 328 17.99 1.68 1.53
N ILE A 329 19.24 1.73 1.99
CA ILE A 329 19.62 1.40 3.37
C ILE A 329 20.10 2.70 4.04
N THR A 330 19.43 3.11 5.10
CA THR A 330 19.70 4.37 5.82
C THR A 330 20.02 4.10 7.27
N ASP A 331 21.16 4.60 7.76
CA ASP A 331 21.49 4.57 9.19
C ASP A 331 20.59 5.52 9.99
N ARG A 332 20.07 5.03 11.12
CA ARG A 332 19.25 5.81 12.04
C ARG A 332 20.10 6.77 12.86
N THR A 333 19.54 7.95 13.11
CA THR A 333 20.15 9.00 13.91
C THR A 333 19.18 9.45 15.02
N VAL A 334 19.68 10.18 16.01
CA VAL A 334 18.83 10.82 17.04
C VAL A 334 17.97 11.96 16.48
N GLU A 335 18.25 12.40 15.25
CA GLU A 335 17.50 13.44 14.55
C GLU A 335 16.29 12.90 13.77
N ASP A 336 16.12 11.57 13.69
CA ASP A 336 14.98 10.95 13.01
C ASP A 336 13.70 11.16 13.81
N GLU A 337 12.75 11.90 13.23
CA GLU A 337 11.47 12.19 13.85
C GLU A 337 10.40 11.18 13.46
N CYS A 338 10.23 10.92 12.17
CA CYS A 338 9.27 9.91 11.69
C CYS A 338 9.57 9.40 10.29
N LEU A 339 9.02 8.24 9.95
CA LEU A 339 8.95 7.70 8.60
C LEU A 339 7.48 7.69 8.14
N ILE A 340 7.23 8.08 6.90
CA ILE A 340 5.90 8.09 6.28
C ILE A 340 5.95 7.18 5.04
N LEU A 341 5.06 6.20 4.95
CA LEU A 341 4.76 5.42 3.74
C LEU A 341 3.36 5.82 3.26
N ALA A 342 3.17 6.08 1.98
CA ALA A 342 1.83 6.31 1.41
C ALA A 342 1.72 5.94 -0.07
N SER A 343 0.48 5.70 -0.53
CA SER A 343 0.10 5.58 -1.95
C SER A 343 0.13 6.93 -2.68
N ASP A 344 0.06 6.91 -4.01
CA ASP A 344 0.11 8.13 -4.83
C ASP A 344 -1.07 9.08 -4.54
N GLY A 345 -2.21 8.55 -4.08
CA GLY A 345 -3.37 9.31 -3.62
C GLY A 345 -3.09 10.28 -2.46
N LEU A 346 -1.96 10.14 -1.74
CA LEU A 346 -1.39 11.23 -0.92
C LEU A 346 -0.43 12.11 -1.73
N TRP A 347 0.59 11.50 -2.36
CA TRP A 347 1.76 12.18 -2.91
C TRP A 347 1.47 13.08 -4.13
N ASP A 348 0.43 12.78 -4.90
CA ASP A 348 -0.02 13.59 -6.04
C ASP A 348 -0.56 14.96 -5.61
N VAL A 349 -0.99 15.10 -4.35
CA VAL A 349 -1.61 16.33 -3.82
C VAL A 349 -0.94 16.91 -2.57
N VAL A 350 -0.04 16.17 -1.91
CA VAL A 350 0.72 16.61 -0.73
C VAL A 350 2.21 16.41 -0.95
N SER A 351 3.00 17.50 -0.93
CA SER A 351 4.46 17.39 -1.04
C SER A 351 5.09 16.73 0.19
N ASN A 352 6.27 16.15 0.00
CA ASN A 352 7.07 15.52 1.05
C ASN A 352 7.24 16.43 2.29
N GLU A 353 7.54 17.71 2.09
CA GLU A 353 7.75 18.71 3.15
C GLU A 353 6.44 19.03 3.89
N THR A 354 5.33 19.11 3.15
CA THR A 354 3.99 19.29 3.74
C THR A 354 3.66 18.08 4.63
N ALA A 355 3.90 16.87 4.13
CA ALA A 355 3.59 15.64 4.86
C ALA A 355 4.41 15.49 6.14
N CYS A 356 5.73 15.68 6.05
CA CYS A 356 6.62 15.68 7.21
C CYS A 356 6.25 16.78 8.22
N GLY A 357 5.91 17.99 7.77
CA GLY A 357 5.46 19.08 8.64
C GLY A 357 4.19 18.74 9.43
N VAL A 358 3.17 18.19 8.76
CA VAL A 358 1.91 17.75 9.40
C VAL A 358 2.16 16.63 10.40
N ALA A 359 2.90 15.58 10.02
CA ALA A 359 3.21 14.47 10.92
C ALA A 359 3.98 14.96 12.16
N ARG A 360 4.98 15.83 11.95
CA ARG A 360 5.78 16.43 13.03
C ARG A 360 4.92 17.22 14.01
N MET A 361 3.96 18.03 13.53
CA MET A 361 3.05 18.79 14.41
C MET A 361 2.24 17.88 15.34
N CYS A 362 1.68 16.78 14.82
CA CYS A 362 0.95 15.79 15.62
C CYS A 362 1.88 15.12 16.66
N LEU A 363 3.07 14.69 16.24
CA LEU A 363 4.07 14.03 17.09
C LEU A 363 4.65 14.95 18.18
N GLN A 364 4.76 16.26 17.92
CA GLN A 364 5.26 17.25 18.88
C GLN A 364 4.16 17.73 19.86
N SER A 365 2.88 17.70 19.47
CA SER A 365 1.74 18.11 20.30
C SER A 365 1.53 17.28 21.59
N ARG A 366 2.21 16.14 21.73
CA ARG A 366 2.28 15.40 23.00
C ARG A 366 3.10 16.12 24.08
N LYS A 367 4.19 16.80 23.70
CA LYS A 367 5.15 17.40 24.66
C LYS A 367 4.59 18.63 25.40
N SER A 368 3.55 19.28 24.89
CA SER A 368 2.96 20.48 25.50
C SER A 368 1.76 20.22 26.43
N ARG A 369 1.22 18.99 26.46
CA ARG A 369 -0.01 18.66 27.22
C ARG A 369 0.24 18.01 28.59
N SER A 370 1.49 17.88 29.03
CA SER A 370 1.85 17.41 30.38
C SER A 370 1.67 18.51 31.44
N LEU A 371 0.42 18.88 31.71
CA LEU A 371 0.05 19.56 32.95
C LEU A 371 0.11 18.56 34.12
N PRO A 372 0.45 18.98 35.36
CA PRO A 372 0.57 18.07 36.50
C PRO A 372 -0.78 17.41 36.81
N ARG A 373 -0.82 16.08 36.71
CA ARG A 373 -2.02 15.28 36.93
C ARG A 373 -2.27 15.14 38.44
N SER A 374 -3.40 15.67 38.92
CA SER A 374 -3.85 15.50 40.30
C SER A 374 -4.20 14.03 40.62
N PRO A 375 -3.92 13.52 41.83
CA PRO A 375 -4.11 12.12 42.16
C PRO A 375 -5.53 11.83 42.66
N ALA A 376 -6.37 11.20 41.82
CA ALA A 376 -7.49 10.34 42.23
C ALA A 376 -8.23 9.74 41.03
N SER A 377 -8.00 8.46 40.75
CA SER A 377 -9.03 7.44 40.52
C SER A 377 -8.38 6.22 39.87
N ASP A 378 -8.12 5.17 40.64
CA ASP A 378 -7.79 3.87 40.04
C ASP A 378 -9.00 3.37 39.28
N THR A 379 -8.83 3.17 37.99
CA THR A 379 -9.68 2.30 37.19
C THR A 379 -8.73 1.44 36.39
N THR A 380 -8.69 0.17 36.74
CA THR A 380 -7.83 -0.84 36.13
C THR A 380 -8.19 -1.00 34.66
N VAL A 381 -7.49 -0.29 33.79
CA VAL A 381 -7.56 -0.52 32.34
C VAL A 381 -6.83 -1.82 32.08
N THR A 382 -7.57 -2.78 31.53
CA THR A 382 -7.05 -4.10 31.13
C THR A 382 -5.94 -3.95 30.10
N ALA A 383 -4.78 -4.55 30.37
CA ALA A 383 -3.73 -4.68 29.37
C ALA A 383 -4.27 -5.52 28.18
N GLY A 384 -4.28 -4.93 26.99
CA GLY A 384 -4.90 -5.53 25.80
C GLY A 384 -5.09 -4.62 24.58
N GLU A 385 -4.71 -3.34 24.64
CA GLU A 385 -4.66 -2.44 23.47
C GLU A 385 -3.24 -2.40 22.87
N GLU A 386 -2.83 -3.52 22.25
CA GLU A 386 -1.60 -3.53 21.45
C GLU A 386 -1.81 -2.81 20.10
N SER A 387 -0.72 -2.21 19.57
CA SER A 387 -0.47 -1.85 18.16
C SER A 387 -0.38 -0.35 17.80
N SER A 388 -1.40 0.49 18.02
CA SER A 388 -1.44 1.86 17.41
C SER A 388 -1.20 3.02 18.40
N ASP A 389 -0.25 3.90 18.08
CA ASP A 389 0.01 5.15 18.81
C ASP A 389 -0.93 6.27 18.37
N LYS A 390 -1.50 6.99 19.35
CA LYS A 390 -2.49 8.05 19.09
C LYS A 390 -1.94 9.20 18.25
N ALA A 391 -0.71 9.65 18.46
CA ALA A 391 -0.18 10.81 17.72
C ALA A 391 0.20 10.43 16.27
N CYS A 392 0.66 9.20 16.05
CA CYS A 392 0.86 8.64 14.72
C CYS A 392 -0.48 8.41 13.98
N SER A 393 -1.51 7.98 14.71
CA SER A 393 -2.88 7.83 14.21
C SER A 393 -3.51 9.18 13.85
N ASP A 394 -3.34 10.19 14.70
CA ASP A 394 -3.76 11.58 14.41
C ASP A 394 -3.03 12.13 13.17
N ALA A 395 -1.74 11.82 13.01
CA ALA A 395 -0.92 12.23 11.87
C ALA A 395 -1.39 11.60 10.55
N SER A 396 -1.50 10.27 10.47
CA SER A 396 -1.98 9.56 9.27
C SER A 396 -3.40 10.03 8.89
N MET A 397 -4.30 10.11 9.86
CA MET A 397 -5.67 10.62 9.67
C MET A 397 -5.72 12.06 9.13
N LEU A 398 -4.84 12.93 9.61
CA LEU A 398 -4.77 14.33 9.14
C LEU A 398 -4.15 14.45 7.74
N LEU A 399 -3.17 13.61 7.41
CA LEU A 399 -2.60 13.51 6.06
C LEU A 399 -3.64 13.02 5.05
N THR A 400 -4.37 11.95 5.36
CA THR A 400 -5.49 11.45 4.54
C THR A 400 -6.56 12.52 4.34
N LYS A 401 -6.96 13.23 5.40
CA LYS A 401 -7.93 14.33 5.30
C LYS A 401 -7.41 15.50 4.46
N LEU A 402 -6.12 15.83 4.56
CA LEU A 402 -5.49 16.86 3.73
C LEU A 402 -5.50 16.47 2.25
N ALA A 403 -5.20 15.22 1.91
CA ALA A 403 -5.26 14.73 0.53
C ALA A 403 -6.68 14.84 -0.05
N LEU A 404 -7.70 14.37 0.68
CA LEU A 404 -9.10 14.45 0.26
C LEU A 404 -9.59 15.91 0.12
N ALA A 405 -9.13 16.80 1.01
CA ALA A 405 -9.42 18.24 0.97
C ALA A 405 -8.71 18.95 -0.21
N ARG A 406 -7.51 18.49 -0.59
CA ARG A 406 -6.80 18.90 -1.82
C ARG A 406 -7.27 18.17 -3.08
N HIS A 407 -8.48 17.58 -3.02
CA HIS A 407 -9.15 16.95 -4.15
C HIS A 407 -8.47 15.70 -4.72
N SER A 408 -7.71 14.94 -3.91
CA SER A 408 -7.34 13.57 -4.28
C SER A 408 -8.61 12.80 -4.69
N THR A 409 -8.51 12.14 -5.84
CA THR A 409 -9.57 11.31 -6.44
C THR A 409 -9.37 9.83 -6.20
N ASP A 410 -8.28 9.45 -5.55
CA ASP A 410 -7.85 8.07 -5.44
C ASP A 410 -8.23 7.40 -4.11
N ASN A 411 -7.83 6.13 -3.96
CA ASN A 411 -7.62 5.54 -2.65
C ASN A 411 -6.49 6.32 -1.94
N VAL A 412 -6.52 6.38 -0.61
CA VAL A 412 -5.49 7.10 0.16
C VAL A 412 -5.10 6.29 1.37
N SER A 413 -3.92 5.68 1.31
CA SER A 413 -3.29 4.95 2.40
C SER A 413 -2.05 5.67 2.89
N VAL A 414 -1.93 5.82 4.20
CA VAL A 414 -0.83 6.50 4.88
C VAL A 414 -0.48 5.73 6.15
N ALA A 415 0.78 5.33 6.30
CA ALA A 415 1.35 4.83 7.55
C ALA A 415 2.42 5.80 8.05
N VAL A 416 2.34 6.18 9.33
CA VAL A 416 3.29 7.06 10.01
C VAL A 416 3.92 6.30 11.17
N ILE A 417 5.26 6.26 11.21
CA ILE A 417 6.06 5.60 12.23
C ILE A 417 6.88 6.66 12.97
N ASP A 418 6.73 6.77 14.29
CA ASP A 418 7.56 7.64 15.14
C ASP A 418 8.93 6.97 15.36
N LEU A 419 9.99 7.66 14.97
CA LEU A 419 11.36 7.14 15.02
C LEU A 419 12.15 7.68 16.22
N ARG A 420 11.56 8.60 16.99
CA ARG A 420 12.22 9.22 18.14
C ARG A 420 12.37 8.20 19.24
N ARG A 421 13.61 8.01 19.71
CA ARG A 421 13.90 7.18 20.88
C ARG A 421 13.33 7.86 22.14
N GLY A 422 12.77 7.07 23.06
CA GLY A 422 12.34 7.59 24.36
C GLY A 422 13.50 8.23 25.13
N HIS A 423 13.21 9.31 25.86
CA HIS A 423 14.10 9.95 26.84
C HIS A 423 13.47 9.84 28.23
#